data_AF-A0A9W8F146-F1
#
_entry.id   AF-A0A9W8F146-F1
#
_cell.length_a   1.000
_cell.length_b   1.000
_cell.length_c   1.000
_cell.angle_alpha   90.00
_cell.angle_beta   90.00
_cell.angle_gamma   90.00
#
_symmetry.space_group_name_H-M   'P 1'
#
loop_
_entity.id
_entity.type
_entity.pdbx_description
1 polymer ?
#
loop_
_entity_poly.entity_id
_entity_poly.type
_entity_poly.pdbx_seq_one_letter_code
_entity_poly.pdbx_strand_id
1 'polypeptide(L)'
;MFLPMSIPAMNLLLGSRRSLAGARFLSAQATDPFAKLHIQPVKRPDSAAYFTRKPKFYDLLSAISNLARQHPLPRFNPANYKRGKWIPRAELQTKLGISISPREHELLVRRLGDASNLRISDPAERETVDLYLNQFRRGYVHAETVAKDETGATRVVDQKNKQKAAEEEGKKKKKNNGRRGFQDHLGRWHAFGRRKQAMAFAWVVPVERPTEPLPVEAGAPPAVEPSVASVAGSSGAESSAAAPSVDPAATKAGGGVHPELPVDLELDPDVPKPLEPEPEPEPEPKPIKIIDNVPASAHLPLGDVLVNGKPLAEYFFHGTDRDSVLFPFQVANKVGHYNVFLKVSGGGRTGQAEACQLAVARALYMSDRKAHIPVREAGLLRTDGRAVERKKTGKPKARKSYTWVKR
;
A
#
# COMPACT_ATOMS: atom_id res chain seq x y z
N MET A 1 -31.69 71.89 13.49
CA MET A 1 -31.71 72.71 14.71
C MET A 1 -30.28 72.93 15.18
N PHE A 2 -29.78 74.11 14.81
CA PHE A 2 -28.59 74.90 15.20
C PHE A 2 -27.36 74.32 15.94
N LEU A 3 -26.24 74.61 15.28
CA LEU A 3 -24.82 74.71 15.67
C LEU A 3 -24.54 75.64 16.88
N PRO A 4 -23.30 75.63 17.42
CA PRO A 4 -22.93 76.17 18.73
C PRO A 4 -22.58 77.66 18.71
N MET A 5 -22.76 78.35 19.85
CA MET A 5 -22.30 79.72 20.05
C MET A 5 -21.14 79.82 21.05
N SER A 6 -20.06 80.33 20.49
CA SER A 6 -18.89 80.97 21.11
C SER A 6 -19.29 82.22 21.91
N ILE A 7 -18.65 82.46 23.06
CA ILE A 7 -18.61 83.77 23.73
C ILE A 7 -17.13 84.06 24.11
N PRO A 8 -16.63 85.29 23.90
CA PRO A 8 -15.20 85.55 23.70
C PRO A 8 -14.45 86.04 24.96
N ALA A 9 -13.14 86.02 24.83
CA ALA A 9 -12.15 86.53 25.78
C ALA A 9 -12.32 88.04 26.07
N MET A 10 -12.22 88.41 27.36
CA MET A 10 -11.82 89.75 27.78
C MET A 10 -10.35 89.74 28.20
N ASN A 11 -9.55 90.41 27.38
CA ASN A 11 -8.20 90.85 27.69
C ASN A 11 -8.28 92.02 28.67
N LEU A 12 -7.63 91.89 29.83
CA LEU A 12 -7.21 93.01 30.66
C LEU A 12 -5.69 93.08 30.62
N LEU A 13 -5.19 93.99 29.77
CA LEU A 13 -3.85 94.55 29.90
C LEU A 13 -3.82 95.40 31.17
N LEU A 14 -2.81 95.23 32.01
CA LEU A 14 -1.89 96.31 32.42
C LEU A 14 -0.81 95.72 33.35
N GLY A 15 0.46 96.07 33.11
CA GLY A 15 1.50 95.94 34.14
C GLY A 15 2.78 95.27 33.67
N SER A 16 3.51 95.91 32.75
CA SER A 16 4.95 95.69 32.63
C SER A 16 5.63 95.98 33.97
N ARG A 17 6.39 95.01 34.51
CA ARG A 17 7.71 95.26 35.12
C ARG A 17 8.42 93.95 35.48
N ARG A 18 9.61 93.81 34.88
CA ARG A 18 10.84 93.22 35.43
C ARG A 18 10.91 91.68 35.47
N SER A 19 11.62 91.18 34.47
CA SER A 19 12.57 90.08 34.60
C SER A 19 13.21 90.00 35.99
N LEU A 20 12.95 88.90 36.69
CA LEU A 20 13.87 88.32 37.66
C LEU A 20 14.00 86.84 37.32
N ALA A 21 15.18 86.47 36.84
CA ALA A 21 15.62 85.10 36.73
C ALA A 21 15.64 84.44 38.12
N GLY A 22 15.25 83.17 38.17
CA GLY A 22 15.69 82.24 39.22
C GLY A 22 14.75 82.07 40.42
N ALA A 23 13.81 81.12 40.31
CA ALA A 23 13.42 80.24 41.42
C ALA A 23 12.57 79.08 40.86
N ARG A 24 13.23 77.96 40.53
CA ARG A 24 12.51 76.70 40.33
C ARG A 24 12.05 76.22 41.71
N PHE A 25 10.77 76.30 41.99
CA PHE A 25 10.15 75.57 43.09
C PHE A 25 10.39 74.08 42.86
N LEU A 26 11.26 73.46 43.68
CA LEU A 26 11.33 72.01 43.80
C LEU A 26 9.99 71.55 44.37
N SER A 27 9.13 71.00 43.52
CA SER A 27 8.11 70.07 44.00
C SER A 27 8.85 68.91 44.64
N ALA A 28 8.87 68.84 45.96
CA ALA A 28 9.31 67.65 46.67
C ALA A 28 8.40 66.51 46.19
N GLN A 29 8.91 65.69 45.27
CA GLN A 29 8.28 64.43 44.93
C GLN A 29 8.20 63.65 46.25
N ALA A 30 6.98 63.38 46.71
CA ALA A 30 6.76 62.39 47.74
C ALA A 30 7.31 61.06 47.19
N THR A 31 8.54 60.74 47.54
CA THR A 31 9.14 59.45 47.19
C THR A 31 8.37 58.40 47.98
N ASP A 32 7.60 57.56 47.29
CA ASP A 32 6.95 56.41 47.91
C ASP A 32 8.00 55.64 48.73
N PRO A 33 7.88 55.56 50.07
CA PRO A 33 8.91 54.96 50.93
C PRO A 33 9.08 53.46 50.65
N PHE A 34 8.14 52.87 49.90
CA PHE A 34 8.12 51.48 49.49
C PHE A 34 8.76 51.21 48.11
N ALA A 35 9.06 52.24 47.31
CA ALA A 35 9.67 52.05 45.98
C ALA A 35 11.08 51.42 46.03
N LYS A 36 11.73 51.44 47.20
CA LYS A 36 13.04 50.82 47.45
C LYS A 36 12.97 49.43 48.11
N LEU A 37 11.77 48.96 48.50
CA LEU A 37 11.61 47.61 49.03
C LEU A 37 11.59 46.60 47.88
N HIS A 38 12.76 46.10 47.52
CA HIS A 38 12.90 44.95 46.64
C HIS A 38 12.44 43.70 47.40
N ILE A 39 11.13 43.42 47.35
CA ILE A 39 10.58 42.16 47.85
C ILE A 39 11.15 41.05 46.97
N GLN A 40 12.18 40.36 47.44
CA GLN A 40 12.67 39.17 46.77
C GLN A 40 11.58 38.10 46.92
N PRO A 41 10.97 37.62 45.81
CA PRO A 41 9.96 36.58 45.92
C PRO A 41 10.61 35.35 46.55
N VAL A 42 9.95 34.76 47.55
CA VAL A 42 10.41 33.52 48.16
C VAL A 42 10.51 32.46 47.06
N LYS A 43 11.68 31.82 46.94
CA LYS A 43 11.92 30.75 45.96
C LYS A 43 11.02 29.56 46.27
N ARG A 44 9.92 29.42 45.53
CA ARG A 44 9.01 28.28 45.57
C ARG A 44 9.07 27.56 44.23
N PRO A 45 9.01 26.22 44.19
CA PRO A 45 8.97 25.49 42.95
C PRO A 45 7.65 25.77 42.20
N ASP A 46 7.69 25.82 40.87
CA ASP A 46 6.54 26.14 40.03
C ASP A 46 5.46 25.04 40.04
N SER A 47 5.87 23.77 40.10
CA SER A 47 4.99 22.60 40.05
C SER A 47 4.65 22.08 41.44
N ALA A 48 3.38 21.79 41.71
CA ALA A 48 2.97 21.07 42.92
C ALA A 48 3.62 19.68 43.02
N ALA A 49 3.88 19.04 41.87
CA ALA A 49 4.54 17.74 41.79
C ALA A 49 6.07 17.81 41.81
N TYR A 50 6.69 18.91 42.27
CA TYR A 50 8.15 19.13 42.20
C TYR A 50 8.97 18.01 42.84
N PHE A 51 8.53 17.52 44.01
CA PHE A 51 9.21 16.44 44.74
C PHE A 51 8.92 15.05 44.17
N THR A 52 8.04 14.95 43.17
CA THR A 52 7.88 13.73 42.40
C THR A 52 8.96 13.72 41.32
N ARG A 53 9.72 12.64 41.20
CA ARG A 53 10.81 12.44 40.22
C ARG A 53 10.51 12.91 38.78
N LYS A 54 9.23 13.09 38.40
CA LYS A 54 8.74 13.50 37.08
C LYS A 54 7.63 14.56 37.20
N PRO A 55 7.94 15.81 37.55
CA PRO A 55 6.92 16.82 37.86
C PRO A 55 5.94 17.06 36.70
N LYS A 56 6.47 17.32 35.49
CA LYS A 56 5.66 17.60 34.29
C LYS A 56 4.66 16.48 33.95
N PHE A 57 5.00 15.22 34.21
CA PHE A 57 4.10 14.11 33.91
C PHE A 57 2.93 14.04 34.90
N TYR A 58 3.21 14.20 36.19
CA TYR A 58 2.17 14.17 37.21
C TYR A 58 1.29 15.41 37.21
N ASP A 59 1.84 16.57 36.84
CA ASP A 59 1.05 17.79 36.61
C ASP A 59 0.05 17.59 35.46
N LEU A 60 0.48 16.99 34.34
CA LEU A 60 -0.42 16.64 33.23
C LEU A 60 -1.49 15.63 33.66
N LEU A 61 -1.10 14.58 34.38
CA LEU A 61 -2.04 13.57 34.87
C LEU A 61 -3.07 14.19 35.82
N SER A 62 -2.65 15.12 36.68
CA SER A 62 -3.50 15.89 37.58
C SER A 62 -4.47 16.77 36.80
N ALA A 63 -3.98 17.52 35.81
CA ALA A 63 -4.79 18.38 34.95
C ALA A 63 -5.91 17.58 34.24
N ILE A 64 -5.57 16.45 33.61
CA ILE A 64 -6.56 15.58 32.94
C ILE A 64 -7.54 14.98 33.96
N SER A 65 -7.06 14.58 35.13
CA SER A 65 -7.92 14.02 36.19
C SER A 65 -8.87 15.07 36.77
N ASN A 66 -8.46 16.34 36.84
CA ASN A 66 -9.29 17.46 37.30
C ASN A 66 -10.43 17.73 36.31
N LEU A 67 -10.14 17.68 35.02
CA LEU A 67 -11.13 17.83 33.95
C LEU A 67 -12.27 16.79 34.11
N ALA A 68 -11.92 15.54 34.40
CA ALA A 68 -12.91 14.50 34.67
C ALA A 68 -13.68 14.68 35.99
N ARG A 69 -13.10 15.37 36.99
CA ARG A 69 -13.78 15.68 38.26
C ARG A 69 -14.75 16.84 38.12
N GLN A 70 -14.44 17.83 37.29
CA GLN A 70 -15.27 19.02 37.07
C GLN A 70 -16.58 18.70 36.34
N HIS A 71 -16.58 17.68 35.48
CA HIS A 71 -17.76 17.25 34.72
C HIS A 71 -18.24 15.86 35.16
N PRO A 72 -19.08 15.74 36.21
CA PRO A 72 -19.58 14.46 36.72
C PRO A 72 -20.67 13.82 35.83
N LEU A 73 -21.01 14.44 34.70
CA LEU A 73 -22.06 14.01 33.78
C LEU A 73 -21.80 12.59 33.23
N PRO A 74 -22.87 11.84 32.90
CA PRO A 74 -22.73 10.48 32.36
C PRO A 74 -21.90 10.50 31.09
N ARG A 75 -20.88 9.64 31.06
CA ARG A 75 -19.95 9.51 29.93
C ARG A 75 -20.71 8.98 28.71
N PHE A 76 -20.36 9.48 27.54
CA PHE A 76 -20.90 8.93 26.29
C PHE A 76 -20.53 7.46 26.11
N ASN A 77 -21.41 6.68 25.47
CA ASN A 77 -21.12 5.29 25.13
C ASN A 77 -19.86 5.25 24.23
N PRO A 78 -18.79 4.56 24.64
CA PRO A 78 -17.52 4.51 23.92
C PRO A 78 -17.61 3.95 22.48
N ALA A 79 -18.74 3.35 22.09
CA ALA A 79 -19.00 2.88 20.73
C ALA A 79 -19.31 4.02 19.73
N ASN A 80 -19.83 5.17 20.19
CA ASN A 80 -20.35 6.22 19.32
C ASN A 80 -19.30 7.26 18.86
N TYR A 81 -18.04 7.18 19.34
CA TYR A 81 -16.97 8.14 19.00
C TYR A 81 -15.82 7.52 18.20
N LYS A 82 -15.41 8.22 17.13
CA LYS A 82 -14.18 7.89 16.39
C LYS A 82 -12.97 8.22 17.27
N ARG A 83 -12.41 7.19 17.92
CA ARG A 83 -11.19 7.34 18.73
C ARG A 83 -10.04 7.79 17.82
N GLY A 84 -9.51 8.98 18.08
CA GLY A 84 -8.23 9.41 17.51
C GLY A 84 -7.10 8.53 18.06
N LYS A 85 -6.02 8.37 17.29
CA LYS A 85 -4.83 7.72 17.81
C LYS A 85 -4.12 8.68 18.77
N TRP A 86 -3.99 8.30 20.04
CA TRP A 86 -3.22 9.07 21.01
C TRP A 86 -1.73 9.05 20.67
N ILE A 87 -1.01 10.06 21.19
CA ILE A 87 0.43 10.21 21.02
C ILE A 87 1.19 8.96 21.51
N PRO A 88 2.13 8.42 20.72
CA PRO A 88 2.94 7.30 21.16
C PRO A 88 3.89 7.73 22.28
N ARG A 89 4.24 6.78 23.15
CA ARG A 89 5.17 6.97 24.28
C ARG A 89 6.44 7.72 23.90
N ALA A 90 7.09 7.35 22.79
CA ALA A 90 8.34 7.97 22.36
C ALA A 90 8.18 9.47 22.06
N GLU A 91 7.10 9.84 21.36
CA GLU A 91 6.81 11.24 21.04
C GLU A 91 6.45 12.04 22.29
N LEU A 92 5.71 11.42 23.24
CA LEU A 92 5.42 12.04 24.53
C LEU A 92 6.68 12.27 25.38
N GLN A 93 7.63 11.33 25.36
CA GLN A 93 8.94 11.49 26.03
C GLN A 93 9.71 12.67 25.44
N THR A 94 9.72 12.82 24.11
CA THR A 94 10.34 13.96 23.44
C THR A 94 9.65 15.27 23.80
N LYS A 95 8.31 15.31 23.82
CA LYS A 95 7.55 16.53 24.19
C LYS A 95 7.82 16.98 25.63
N LEU A 96 7.97 16.05 26.57
CA LEU A 96 8.17 16.40 27.99
C LEU A 96 9.65 16.52 28.39
N GLY A 97 10.56 15.92 27.60
CA GLY A 97 11.97 15.79 27.96
C GLY A 97 12.20 14.86 29.15
N ILE A 98 11.29 13.92 29.40
CA ILE A 98 11.32 13.01 30.57
C ILE A 98 11.18 11.57 30.11
N SER A 99 11.87 10.64 30.76
CA SER A 99 11.68 9.20 30.55
C SER A 99 10.40 8.71 31.25
N ILE A 100 9.39 8.39 30.45
CA ILE A 100 8.11 7.84 30.95
C ILE A 100 8.22 6.30 31.02
N SER A 101 7.45 5.59 31.83
CA SER A 101 7.33 4.11 31.87
C SER A 101 6.11 3.62 31.06
N PRO A 102 6.07 2.41 30.47
CA PRO A 102 4.93 1.99 29.64
C PRO A 102 3.60 2.06 30.41
N ARG A 103 3.61 1.64 31.68
CA ARG A 103 2.45 1.74 32.59
C ARG A 103 1.99 3.18 32.82
N GLU A 104 2.93 4.12 32.94
CA GLU A 104 2.62 5.54 33.10
C GLU A 104 1.96 6.11 31.83
N HIS A 105 2.48 5.72 30.65
CA HIS A 105 1.89 6.11 29.37
C HIS A 105 0.49 5.51 29.18
N GLU A 106 0.30 4.23 29.51
CA GLU A 106 -1.02 3.57 29.49
C GLU A 106 -2.01 4.25 30.43
N LEU A 107 -1.58 4.62 31.64
CA LEU A 107 -2.39 5.36 32.60
C LEU A 107 -2.85 6.70 32.02
N LEU A 108 -1.92 7.46 31.42
CA LEU A 108 -2.23 8.74 30.78
C LEU A 108 -3.20 8.57 29.61
N VAL A 109 -2.98 7.57 28.74
CA VAL A 109 -3.89 7.26 27.62
C VAL A 109 -5.29 6.87 28.12
N ARG A 110 -5.38 6.11 29.22
CA ARG A 110 -6.66 5.77 29.85
C ARG A 110 -7.38 7.03 30.34
N ARG A 111 -6.68 7.94 31.03
CA ARG A 111 -7.25 9.21 31.50
C ARG A 111 -7.66 10.14 30.36
N LEU A 112 -6.87 10.22 29.28
CA LEU A 112 -7.24 10.96 28.07
C LEU A 112 -8.49 10.37 27.40
N GLY A 113 -8.59 9.03 27.36
CA GLY A 113 -9.78 8.33 26.90
C GLY A 113 -11.01 8.67 27.74
N ASP A 114 -10.88 8.59 29.07
CA ASP A 114 -11.93 8.99 30.02
C ASP A 114 -12.37 10.44 29.79
N ALA A 115 -11.42 11.36 29.67
CA ALA A 115 -11.67 12.78 29.43
C ALA A 115 -12.36 13.06 28.09
N SER A 116 -11.98 12.33 27.03
CA SER A 116 -12.62 12.47 25.72
C SER A 116 -14.09 12.06 25.69
N ASN A 117 -14.49 11.15 26.58
CA ASN A 117 -15.84 10.60 26.69
C ASN A 117 -16.74 11.42 27.63
N LEU A 118 -16.24 12.49 28.24
CA LEU A 118 -17.05 13.35 29.11
C LEU A 118 -18.14 14.02 28.29
N ARG A 119 -19.35 14.07 28.85
CA ARG A 119 -20.43 14.88 28.32
C ARG A 119 -20.31 16.26 28.95
N ILE A 120 -20.03 17.27 28.13
CA ILE A 120 -19.93 18.67 28.58
C ILE A 120 -21.15 19.38 28.00
N SER A 121 -21.93 20.03 28.88
CA SER A 121 -23.18 20.71 28.49
C SER A 121 -22.89 21.98 27.71
N ASP A 122 -21.89 22.75 28.15
CA ASP A 122 -21.54 24.04 27.57
C ASP A 122 -20.64 23.86 26.34
N PRO A 123 -21.07 24.32 25.15
CA PRO A 123 -20.29 24.14 23.92
C PRO A 123 -18.90 24.80 23.98
N ALA A 124 -18.80 25.98 24.61
CA ALA A 124 -17.53 26.69 24.74
C ALA A 124 -16.53 25.91 25.61
N GLU A 125 -16.98 25.31 26.70
CA GLU A 125 -16.14 24.44 27.53
C GLU A 125 -15.76 23.15 26.80
N ARG A 126 -16.67 22.64 25.95
CA ARG A 126 -16.36 21.47 25.13
C ARG A 126 -15.22 21.75 24.15
N GLU A 127 -15.24 22.92 23.51
CA GLU A 127 -14.19 23.35 22.59
C GLU A 127 -12.84 23.50 23.28
N THR A 128 -12.77 24.12 24.47
CA THR A 128 -11.51 24.28 25.21
C THR A 128 -10.93 22.93 25.63
N VAL A 129 -11.78 22.02 26.11
CA VAL A 129 -11.39 20.64 26.45
C VAL A 129 -10.90 19.90 25.22
N ASP A 130 -11.62 19.99 24.10
CA ASP A 130 -11.21 19.32 22.86
C ASP A 130 -9.88 19.89 22.35
N LEU A 131 -9.68 21.22 22.37
CA LEU A 131 -8.38 21.85 22.07
C LEU A 131 -7.27 21.27 22.94
N TYR A 132 -7.46 21.22 24.26
CA TYR A 132 -6.51 20.64 25.19
C TYR A 132 -6.24 19.16 24.89
N LEU A 133 -7.26 18.33 24.66
CA LEU A 133 -7.07 16.91 24.34
C LEU A 133 -6.38 16.69 22.99
N ASN A 134 -6.62 17.58 22.05
CA ASN A 134 -6.11 17.50 20.71
C ASN A 134 -4.58 17.68 20.64
N GLN A 135 -3.95 18.32 21.62
CA GLN A 135 -2.48 18.38 21.75
C GLN A 135 -1.84 16.97 21.88
N PHE A 136 -2.62 15.99 22.35
CA PHE A 136 -2.21 14.59 22.56
C PHE A 136 -2.72 13.65 21.45
N ARG A 137 -3.43 14.16 20.43
CA ARG A 137 -3.89 13.35 19.30
C ARG A 137 -2.90 13.43 18.14
N ARG A 138 -2.56 12.26 17.56
CA ARG A 138 -1.69 12.20 16.38
C ARG A 138 -2.50 12.55 15.13
N GLY A 139 -2.03 13.53 14.36
CA GLY A 139 -2.70 14.03 13.15
C GLY A 139 -3.61 15.25 13.38
N TYR A 140 -3.64 15.80 14.60
CA TYR A 140 -4.25 17.09 14.88
C TYR A 140 -3.19 18.20 14.78
N VAL A 141 -3.48 19.25 14.01
CA VAL A 141 -2.67 20.48 13.96
C VAL A 141 -3.37 21.50 14.85
N HIS A 142 -2.67 22.03 15.84
CA HIS A 142 -3.21 23.02 16.77
C HIS A 142 -3.47 24.35 16.01
N ALA A 143 -4.69 24.87 16.07
CA ALA A 143 -5.04 26.13 15.39
C ALA A 143 -4.24 27.33 15.92
N GLU A 144 -3.75 27.27 17.17
CA GLU A 144 -3.01 28.35 17.83
C GLU A 144 -1.54 28.46 17.43
N THR A 145 -0.96 27.44 16.76
CA THR A 145 0.38 27.57 16.12
C THR A 145 0.35 28.43 14.83
N VAL A 146 -0.76 29.11 14.58
CA VAL A 146 -0.99 30.12 13.52
C VAL A 146 -0.88 31.54 14.11
N ALA A 147 -0.11 31.71 15.19
CA ALA A 147 -0.11 32.93 16.01
C ALA A 147 0.18 34.22 15.21
N LYS A 148 -0.78 35.16 15.31
CA LYS A 148 -0.65 36.62 15.44
C LYS A 148 0.52 37.27 14.67
N ASP A 149 0.25 37.68 13.44
CA ASP A 149 0.95 38.80 12.81
C ASP A 149 0.19 40.11 13.11
N GLU A 150 0.92 41.16 13.48
CA GLU A 150 0.43 42.44 14.05
C GLU A 150 -0.24 43.39 13.04
N THR A 151 -0.51 42.94 11.82
CA THR A 151 -1.28 43.70 10.84
C THR A 151 -2.42 42.83 10.36
N GLY A 152 -3.64 43.30 10.59
CA GLY A 152 -4.89 42.65 10.21
C GLY A 152 -5.06 42.51 8.69
N ALA A 153 -4.26 41.65 8.08
CA ALA A 153 -4.37 41.18 6.71
C ALA A 153 -4.30 39.65 6.73
N THR A 154 -5.45 39.03 6.96
CA THR A 154 -5.75 37.63 6.64
C THR A 154 -5.71 37.43 5.13
N ARG A 155 -4.51 37.44 4.55
CA ARG A 155 -4.15 37.18 3.13
C ARG A 155 -2.64 37.36 3.11
N VAL A 156 -1.80 36.33 3.06
CA VAL A 156 -1.28 35.78 1.79
C VAL A 156 -0.76 34.33 1.97
N VAL A 157 -0.66 33.81 3.19
CA VAL A 157 -0.03 32.48 3.41
C VAL A 157 -1.00 31.32 3.14
N ASP A 158 -2.31 31.55 3.25
CA ASP A 158 -3.32 30.56 2.85
C ASP A 158 -3.40 30.37 1.35
N GLN A 159 -3.12 31.37 0.52
CA GLN A 159 -3.10 31.13 -0.93
C GLN A 159 -1.90 30.27 -1.33
N LYS A 160 -0.71 30.49 -0.74
CA LYS A 160 0.47 29.64 -1.00
C LYS A 160 0.37 28.25 -0.41
N ASN A 161 -0.18 28.08 0.79
CA ASN A 161 -0.33 26.75 1.41
C ASN A 161 -1.55 25.99 0.91
N LYS A 162 -2.63 26.67 0.49
CA LYS A 162 -3.80 26.03 -0.15
C LYS A 162 -3.56 25.76 -1.63
N GLN A 163 -2.77 26.57 -2.35
CA GLN A 163 -2.26 26.22 -3.69
C GLN A 163 -1.22 25.10 -3.63
N LYS A 164 -0.32 25.08 -2.63
CA LYS A 164 0.57 23.93 -2.37
C LYS A 164 -0.18 22.70 -1.90
N ALA A 165 -1.24 22.84 -1.11
CA ALA A 165 -2.09 21.72 -0.71
C ALA A 165 -2.95 21.22 -1.88
N ALA A 166 -3.40 22.09 -2.78
CA ALA A 166 -4.08 21.70 -4.02
C ALA A 166 -3.12 21.10 -5.06
N GLU A 167 -1.85 21.55 -5.12
CA GLU A 167 -0.78 20.90 -5.88
C GLU A 167 -0.30 19.59 -5.25
N GLU A 168 -0.27 19.49 -3.92
CA GLU A 168 0.03 18.24 -3.20
C GLU A 168 -1.13 17.26 -3.23
N GLU A 169 -2.38 17.74 -3.27
CA GLU A 169 -3.55 16.94 -3.57
C GLU A 169 -3.60 16.55 -5.04
N GLY A 170 -3.15 17.41 -5.95
CA GLY A 170 -2.85 17.08 -7.34
C GLY A 170 -1.76 16.01 -7.45
N LYS A 171 -0.69 16.08 -6.64
CA LYS A 171 0.36 15.05 -6.49
C LYS A 171 -0.15 13.80 -5.77
N LYS A 172 -1.11 13.87 -4.85
CA LYS A 172 -1.78 12.71 -4.22
C LYS A 172 -2.76 12.04 -5.16
N LYS A 173 -3.49 12.78 -6.00
CA LYS A 173 -4.30 12.25 -7.11
C LYS A 173 -3.41 11.62 -8.19
N LYS A 174 -2.26 12.21 -8.52
CA LYS A 174 -1.20 11.57 -9.35
C LYS A 174 -0.54 10.36 -8.65
N LYS A 175 -0.33 10.36 -7.33
CA LYS A 175 0.18 9.19 -6.56
C LYS A 175 -0.84 8.07 -6.40
N ASN A 176 -2.14 8.36 -6.40
CA ASN A 176 -3.20 7.35 -6.49
C ASN A 176 -3.22 6.65 -7.86
N ASN A 177 -2.59 7.21 -8.91
CA ASN A 177 -2.27 6.47 -10.13
C ASN A 177 -1.13 5.45 -9.94
N GLY A 178 -0.40 5.46 -8.82
CA GLY A 178 0.53 4.38 -8.46
C GLY A 178 -0.16 3.15 -7.83
N ARG A 179 -1.50 3.21 -7.65
CA ARG A 179 -2.30 2.12 -7.06
C ARG A 179 -3.51 1.71 -7.89
N ARG A 180 -3.99 2.58 -8.79
CA ARG A 180 -4.80 2.12 -9.92
C ARG A 180 -3.83 1.45 -10.88
N GLY A 181 -4.15 0.25 -11.34
CA GLY A 181 -3.37 -0.32 -12.43
C GLY A 181 -3.28 0.64 -13.58
N PHE A 182 -2.11 0.68 -14.20
CA PHE A 182 -1.95 1.50 -15.38
C PHE A 182 -2.65 0.77 -16.52
N GLN A 183 -3.80 1.30 -16.92
CA GLN A 183 -4.44 0.91 -18.17
C GLN A 183 -3.79 1.73 -19.28
N ASP A 184 -3.27 1.04 -20.28
CA ASP A 184 -2.70 1.68 -21.46
C ASP A 184 -3.82 2.37 -22.26
N HIS A 185 -3.45 3.30 -23.14
CA HIS A 185 -4.38 3.93 -24.09
C HIS A 185 -5.10 2.91 -24.99
N LEU A 186 -4.51 1.73 -25.18
CA LEU A 186 -5.07 0.58 -25.91
C LEU A 186 -6.03 -0.27 -25.06
N GLY A 187 -6.41 0.16 -23.86
CA GLY A 187 -7.30 -0.58 -22.96
C GLY A 187 -6.68 -1.80 -22.27
N ARG A 188 -5.37 -2.03 -22.45
CA ARG A 188 -4.63 -3.16 -21.88
C ARG A 188 -4.20 -2.86 -20.45
N TRP A 189 -4.34 -3.83 -19.57
CA TRP A 189 -3.86 -3.72 -18.19
C TRP A 189 -2.51 -4.39 -18.09
N HIS A 190 -1.49 -3.67 -17.66
CA HIS A 190 -0.17 -4.26 -17.49
C HIS A 190 0.26 -4.35 -16.03
N ALA A 191 1.00 -5.40 -15.72
CA ALA A 191 1.56 -5.59 -14.38
C ALA A 191 2.85 -6.39 -14.43
N PHE A 192 3.56 -6.32 -13.31
CA PHE A 192 4.89 -6.88 -13.19
C PHE A 192 4.99 -7.86 -12.01
N GLY A 193 5.65 -8.99 -12.25
CA GLY A 193 5.87 -10.07 -11.29
C GLY A 193 7.35 -10.44 -11.20
N ARG A 194 7.78 -10.86 -10.00
CA ARG A 194 9.13 -11.38 -9.75
C ARG A 194 9.06 -12.65 -8.94
N ARG A 195 9.96 -13.57 -9.27
CA ARG A 195 10.21 -14.76 -8.48
C ARG A 195 11.66 -15.18 -8.57
N LYS A 196 12.36 -15.20 -7.42
CA LYS A 196 13.81 -15.43 -7.37
C LYS A 196 14.52 -14.46 -8.34
N GLN A 197 15.16 -14.97 -9.39
CA GLN A 197 15.81 -14.18 -10.44
C GLN A 197 14.92 -13.97 -11.69
N ALA A 198 13.77 -14.63 -11.78
CA ALA A 198 12.85 -14.47 -12.88
C ALA A 198 12.03 -13.19 -12.72
N MET A 199 11.86 -12.49 -13.84
CA MET A 199 11.04 -11.30 -13.98
C MET A 199 10.03 -11.55 -15.10
N ALA A 200 8.78 -11.17 -14.87
CA ALA A 200 7.71 -11.30 -15.85
C ALA A 200 6.92 -10.00 -15.94
N PHE A 201 6.65 -9.59 -17.16
CA PHE A 201 5.76 -8.48 -17.48
C PHE A 201 4.55 -9.03 -18.23
N ALA A 202 3.35 -8.72 -17.75
CA ALA A 202 2.11 -9.19 -18.31
C ALA A 202 1.30 -8.02 -18.85
N TRP A 203 0.76 -8.17 -20.06
CA TRP A 203 -0.33 -7.37 -20.60
C TRP A 203 -1.57 -8.24 -20.68
N VAL A 204 -2.66 -7.80 -20.05
CA VAL A 204 -3.94 -8.47 -20.03
C VAL A 204 -4.95 -7.59 -20.78
N VAL A 205 -5.59 -8.18 -21.78
CA VAL A 205 -6.56 -7.49 -22.65
C VAL A 205 -7.92 -8.17 -22.47
N PRO A 206 -8.98 -7.45 -22.07
CA PRO A 206 -10.31 -8.04 -21.99
C PRO A 206 -10.78 -8.46 -23.38
N VAL A 207 -11.35 -9.65 -23.48
CA VAL A 207 -12.00 -10.13 -24.70
C VAL A 207 -13.49 -9.88 -24.55
N GLU A 208 -14.06 -9.08 -25.44
CA GLU A 208 -15.52 -8.97 -25.58
C GLU A 208 -16.01 -10.32 -26.12
N ARG A 209 -16.70 -11.10 -25.28
CA ARG A 209 -17.49 -12.20 -25.82
C ARG A 209 -18.56 -11.56 -26.69
N PRO A 210 -18.73 -11.98 -27.96
CA PRO A 210 -19.94 -11.61 -28.68
C PRO A 210 -21.11 -12.03 -27.80
N THR A 211 -21.97 -11.05 -27.48
CA THR A 211 -23.20 -11.30 -26.75
C THR A 211 -23.96 -12.37 -27.54
N GLU A 212 -24.57 -13.32 -26.84
CA GLU A 212 -25.22 -14.51 -27.39
C GLU A 212 -26.03 -14.28 -28.68
N PRO A 213 -26.16 -15.34 -29.51
CA PRO A 213 -26.60 -15.23 -30.89
C PRO A 213 -28.01 -14.66 -31.00
N LEU A 214 -28.24 -14.02 -32.16
CA LEU A 214 -29.50 -13.45 -32.61
C LEU A 214 -30.71 -14.33 -32.21
N PRO A 215 -31.88 -13.72 -31.94
CA PRO A 215 -33.06 -14.44 -31.49
C PRO A 215 -33.34 -15.59 -32.45
N VAL A 216 -33.35 -16.82 -31.94
CA VAL A 216 -33.92 -17.94 -32.67
C VAL A 216 -35.39 -17.58 -32.85
N GLU A 217 -35.76 -17.19 -34.07
CA GLU A 217 -37.15 -16.92 -34.42
C GLU A 217 -37.98 -18.14 -34.04
N ALA A 218 -39.02 -17.89 -33.25
CA ALA A 218 -40.01 -18.87 -32.87
C ALA A 218 -40.79 -19.33 -34.12
N GLY A 219 -40.24 -20.32 -34.83
CA GLY A 219 -40.97 -21.15 -35.77
C GLY A 219 -41.83 -22.14 -34.98
N ALA A 220 -43.13 -21.96 -35.04
CA ALA A 220 -44.16 -22.76 -34.39
C ALA A 220 -44.00 -24.29 -34.58
N PRO A 221 -44.42 -25.11 -33.59
CA PRO A 221 -44.48 -26.56 -33.76
C PRO A 221 -45.70 -26.96 -34.61
N PRO A 222 -45.57 -27.87 -35.60
CA PRO A 222 -46.74 -28.51 -36.18
C PRO A 222 -47.23 -29.62 -35.25
N ALA A 223 -48.47 -29.47 -34.78
CA ALA A 223 -49.24 -30.49 -34.09
C ALA A 223 -49.50 -31.69 -35.00
N VAL A 224 -49.07 -32.89 -34.60
CA VAL A 224 -49.62 -34.17 -35.06
C VAL A 224 -49.55 -35.18 -33.91
N GLU A 225 -50.70 -35.41 -33.28
CA GLU A 225 -51.10 -36.72 -32.74
C GLU A 225 -52.14 -37.30 -33.73
N PRO A 226 -52.50 -38.62 -33.74
CA PRO A 226 -52.38 -39.60 -32.65
C PRO A 226 -52.01 -41.04 -33.09
N SER A 227 -51.82 -41.97 -32.12
CA SER A 227 -52.55 -43.26 -32.01
C SER A 227 -51.75 -44.39 -31.33
N VAL A 228 -52.23 -44.76 -30.14
CA VAL A 228 -52.30 -46.10 -29.52
C VAL A 228 -51.77 -47.33 -30.28
N ALA A 229 -50.86 -48.08 -29.65
CA ALA A 229 -50.88 -49.55 -29.62
C ALA A 229 -50.05 -50.10 -28.44
N SER A 230 -50.74 -50.73 -27.51
CA SER A 230 -50.23 -51.55 -26.42
C SER A 230 -49.74 -52.92 -26.91
N VAL A 231 -48.59 -53.41 -26.44
CA VAL A 231 -48.33 -54.85 -26.26
C VAL A 231 -47.48 -55.07 -25.01
N ALA A 232 -47.93 -56.03 -24.21
CA ALA A 232 -47.42 -56.46 -22.92
C ALA A 232 -46.17 -57.37 -23.00
N GLY A 233 -45.48 -57.50 -21.86
CA GLY A 233 -45.20 -58.83 -21.29
C GLY A 233 -43.75 -59.34 -21.25
N SER A 234 -43.25 -59.50 -20.01
CA SER A 234 -42.40 -60.62 -19.53
C SER A 234 -40.94 -60.66 -20.04
N SER A 235 -39.92 -61.21 -19.38
CA SER A 235 -39.65 -61.81 -18.07
C SER A 235 -38.24 -62.42 -18.16
N GLY A 236 -37.54 -62.62 -17.03
CA GLY A 236 -36.44 -63.59 -16.89
C GLY A 236 -35.04 -62.99 -17.13
N ALA A 237 -34.12 -62.91 -16.16
CA ALA A 237 -33.50 -63.91 -15.28
C ALA A 237 -32.25 -64.58 -15.90
N GLU A 238 -31.22 -64.70 -15.04
CA GLU A 238 -30.02 -65.58 -15.10
C GLU A 238 -28.90 -65.20 -16.09
N SER A 239 -27.63 -65.55 -15.91
CA SER A 239 -26.74 -65.90 -14.79
C SER A 239 -25.35 -66.21 -15.41
N SER A 240 -24.27 -66.16 -14.60
CA SER A 240 -22.94 -66.74 -14.87
C SER A 240 -22.10 -66.05 -15.97
N ALA A 241 -20.77 -66.07 -16.02
CA ALA A 241 -19.76 -66.93 -15.41
C ALA A 241 -18.44 -66.10 -15.31
N ALA A 242 -17.72 -66.18 -14.19
CA ALA A 242 -16.49 -66.96 -13.99
C ALA A 242 -15.20 -66.34 -14.57
N ALA A 243 -14.26 -66.05 -13.66
CA ALA A 243 -12.83 -65.85 -13.90
C ALA A 243 -12.17 -67.16 -14.45
N PRO A 244 -10.89 -67.15 -14.89
CA PRO A 244 -9.82 -67.26 -13.88
C PRO A 244 -8.48 -66.56 -14.23
N SER A 245 -7.74 -66.27 -13.15
CA SER A 245 -6.29 -66.14 -13.06
C SER A 245 -5.54 -67.38 -13.56
N VAL A 246 -4.29 -67.25 -14.03
CA VAL A 246 -3.14 -68.18 -13.80
C VAL A 246 -1.87 -67.60 -14.46
N ASP A 247 -0.78 -67.48 -13.68
CA ASP A 247 0.62 -67.30 -14.12
C ASP A 247 1.14 -68.55 -14.86
N PRO A 248 2.24 -68.48 -15.63
CA PRO A 248 3.41 -69.22 -15.16
C PRO A 248 4.79 -68.62 -15.48
N ALA A 249 5.77 -69.19 -14.78
CA ALA A 249 7.17 -68.84 -14.69
C ALA A 249 8.04 -69.20 -15.93
N ALA A 250 9.12 -68.41 -16.07
CA ALA A 250 10.50 -68.75 -16.42
C ALA A 250 10.84 -69.55 -17.68
N THR A 251 11.62 -68.94 -18.59
CA THR A 251 12.77 -69.60 -19.24
C THR A 251 13.87 -68.58 -19.61
N LYS A 252 15.11 -69.06 -19.45
CA LYS A 252 16.46 -68.47 -19.58
C LYS A 252 16.84 -68.17 -21.05
N ALA A 253 17.62 -67.11 -21.33
CA ALA A 253 18.80 -67.14 -22.24
C ALA A 253 19.43 -65.75 -22.54
N GLY A 254 20.77 -65.67 -22.35
CA GLY A 254 21.77 -64.86 -23.09
C GLY A 254 21.71 -63.32 -23.06
N GLY A 255 22.76 -62.54 -22.86
CA GLY A 255 24.20 -62.80 -23.02
C GLY A 255 24.70 -62.28 -24.39
N GLY A 256 25.19 -61.03 -24.44
CA GLY A 256 25.80 -60.40 -25.63
C GLY A 256 25.98 -58.89 -25.39
N VAL A 257 27.08 -58.43 -24.80
CA VAL A 257 28.42 -58.16 -25.41
C VAL A 257 28.37 -57.03 -26.44
N HIS A 258 28.93 -55.89 -26.03
CA HIS A 258 29.28 -54.74 -26.86
C HIS A 258 30.34 -55.15 -27.89
N PRO A 259 30.23 -54.76 -29.17
CA PRO A 259 31.35 -54.89 -30.10
C PRO A 259 32.33 -53.72 -29.93
N GLU A 260 33.56 -54.07 -29.56
CA GLU A 260 34.76 -53.26 -29.75
C GLU A 260 35.08 -53.17 -31.24
N LEU A 261 35.52 -51.99 -31.70
CA LEU A 261 36.20 -51.80 -32.98
C LEU A 261 37.66 -51.43 -32.71
N PRO A 262 38.63 -52.07 -33.40
CA PRO A 262 40.04 -51.86 -33.14
C PRO A 262 40.68 -50.87 -34.12
N VAL A 263 41.96 -50.60 -33.81
CA VAL A 263 43.08 -50.21 -34.67
C VAL A 263 43.57 -48.77 -34.49
N ASP A 264 44.65 -48.68 -33.71
CA ASP A 264 45.65 -47.64 -33.69
C ASP A 264 46.30 -47.47 -35.08
N LEU A 265 46.42 -46.23 -35.55
CA LEU A 265 47.33 -45.85 -36.61
C LEU A 265 47.98 -44.51 -36.26
N GLU A 266 49.28 -44.51 -36.47
CA GLU A 266 50.30 -43.62 -35.94
C GLU A 266 50.17 -42.18 -36.44
N LEU A 267 50.68 -41.27 -35.59
CA LEU A 267 50.90 -39.86 -35.88
C LEU A 267 52.05 -39.67 -36.87
N ASP A 268 51.77 -39.00 -37.99
CA ASP A 268 52.77 -38.23 -38.72
C ASP A 268 52.41 -36.73 -38.68
N PRO A 269 53.40 -35.83 -38.43
CA PRO A 269 53.22 -34.38 -38.43
C PRO A 269 53.39 -33.79 -39.84
N ASP A 270 52.99 -32.53 -39.99
CA ASP A 270 53.08 -31.67 -41.19
C ASP A 270 51.94 -31.78 -42.22
N VAL A 271 50.80 -31.20 -41.86
CA VAL A 271 49.85 -30.65 -42.84
C VAL A 271 49.63 -29.16 -42.51
N PRO A 272 49.89 -28.22 -43.44
CA PRO A 272 49.66 -26.81 -43.20
C PRO A 272 48.17 -26.53 -43.00
N LYS A 273 47.88 -25.72 -41.98
CA LYS A 273 46.55 -25.25 -41.59
C LYS A 273 45.75 -24.80 -42.83
N PRO A 274 44.57 -25.38 -43.13
CA PRO A 274 43.69 -24.85 -44.16
C PRO A 274 43.31 -23.42 -43.79
N LEU A 275 43.49 -22.49 -44.73
CA LEU A 275 43.07 -21.10 -44.63
C LEU A 275 41.59 -21.07 -44.22
N GLU A 276 41.30 -20.47 -43.07
CA GLU A 276 39.95 -20.14 -42.64
C GLU A 276 39.28 -19.31 -43.76
N PRO A 277 38.14 -19.73 -44.32
CA PRO A 277 37.44 -18.89 -45.29
C PRO A 277 37.00 -17.62 -44.58
N GLU A 278 37.23 -16.47 -45.22
CA GLU A 278 36.81 -15.17 -44.71
C GLU A 278 35.32 -15.21 -44.30
N PRO A 279 34.94 -14.59 -43.17
CA PRO A 279 33.55 -14.57 -42.75
C PRO A 279 32.73 -13.80 -43.78
N GLU A 280 31.81 -14.50 -44.44
CA GLU A 280 30.77 -13.86 -45.24
C GLU A 280 30.05 -12.81 -44.38
N PRO A 281 29.77 -11.60 -44.90
CA PRO A 281 29.10 -10.57 -44.14
C PRO A 281 27.72 -11.08 -43.69
N GLU A 282 27.47 -11.03 -42.38
CA GLU A 282 26.15 -11.34 -41.80
C GLU A 282 25.07 -10.57 -42.58
N PRO A 283 24.02 -11.22 -43.09
CA PRO A 283 22.96 -10.51 -43.79
C PRO A 283 22.30 -9.55 -42.80
N GLU A 284 22.28 -8.27 -43.16
CA GLU A 284 21.62 -7.22 -42.38
C GLU A 284 20.23 -7.69 -41.92
N PRO A 285 19.84 -7.45 -40.65
CA PRO A 285 18.52 -7.83 -40.17
C PRO A 285 17.49 -7.11 -41.02
N LYS A 286 16.83 -7.86 -41.92
CA LYS A 286 15.74 -7.35 -42.74
C LYS A 286 14.78 -6.62 -41.81
N PRO A 287 14.43 -5.35 -42.10
CA PRO A 287 13.50 -4.63 -41.25
C PRO A 287 12.24 -5.48 -41.14
N ILE A 288 11.87 -5.80 -39.90
CA ILE A 288 10.61 -6.48 -39.61
C ILE A 288 9.55 -5.60 -40.24
N LYS A 289 8.96 -6.06 -41.34
CA LYS A 289 7.83 -5.38 -41.97
C LYS A 289 6.75 -5.36 -40.91
N ILE A 290 6.50 -4.18 -40.34
CA ILE A 290 5.30 -3.91 -39.58
C ILE A 290 4.18 -4.16 -40.59
N ILE A 291 3.43 -5.23 -40.35
CA ILE A 291 2.28 -5.58 -41.19
C ILE A 291 1.22 -4.53 -40.87
N ASP A 292 1.18 -3.45 -41.64
CA ASP A 292 0.22 -2.35 -41.50
C ASP A 292 -1.20 -2.75 -41.93
N ASN A 293 -1.40 -4.00 -42.37
CA ASN A 293 -2.71 -4.56 -42.67
C ASN A 293 -2.97 -5.81 -41.83
N VAL A 294 -3.25 -5.59 -40.54
CA VAL A 294 -4.06 -6.54 -39.77
C VAL A 294 -5.50 -6.34 -40.25
N PRO A 295 -6.14 -7.32 -40.92
CA PRO A 295 -7.53 -7.16 -41.31
C PRO A 295 -8.38 -6.89 -40.06
N ALA A 296 -9.28 -5.92 -40.16
CA ALA A 296 -10.17 -5.49 -39.08
C ALA A 296 -11.14 -6.58 -38.55
N SER A 297 -10.96 -7.83 -38.99
CA SER A 297 -11.72 -9.02 -38.59
C SER A 297 -10.82 -10.20 -38.20
N ALA A 298 -9.58 -9.96 -37.75
CA ALA A 298 -8.86 -10.96 -36.98
C ALA A 298 -9.50 -11.04 -35.58
N HIS A 299 -10.61 -11.79 -35.49
CA HIS A 299 -11.10 -12.26 -34.20
C HIS A 299 -9.94 -13.01 -33.54
N LEU A 300 -9.26 -12.35 -32.58
CA LEU A 300 -8.27 -13.03 -31.74
C LEU A 300 -8.99 -14.22 -31.10
N PRO A 301 -8.49 -15.46 -31.28
CA PRO A 301 -9.11 -16.62 -30.68
C PRO A 301 -9.21 -16.42 -29.17
N LEU A 302 -10.34 -16.84 -28.62
CA LEU A 302 -10.79 -16.61 -27.25
C LEU A 302 -9.71 -17.01 -26.23
N GLY A 303 -9.26 -16.06 -25.42
CA GLY A 303 -8.55 -16.34 -24.17
C GLY A 303 -7.13 -16.91 -24.31
N ASP A 304 -6.41 -16.57 -25.38
CA ASP A 304 -5.08 -17.12 -25.62
C ASP A 304 -4.00 -16.50 -24.70
N VAL A 305 -3.01 -17.31 -24.33
CA VAL A 305 -1.88 -16.94 -23.46
C VAL A 305 -0.57 -17.17 -24.20
N LEU A 306 0.08 -16.07 -24.56
CA LEU A 306 1.37 -16.07 -25.25
C LEU A 306 2.51 -15.67 -24.33
N VAL A 307 3.59 -16.45 -24.32
CA VAL A 307 4.80 -16.22 -23.54
C VAL A 307 5.98 -16.02 -24.49
N ASN A 308 6.58 -14.83 -24.48
CA ASN A 308 7.66 -14.44 -25.39
C ASN A 308 7.36 -14.74 -26.87
N GLY A 309 6.09 -14.57 -27.28
CA GLY A 309 5.63 -14.82 -28.65
C GLY A 309 5.34 -16.28 -29.00
N LYS A 310 5.45 -17.21 -28.03
CA LYS A 310 5.10 -18.63 -28.19
C LYS A 310 3.85 -18.99 -27.38
N PRO A 311 3.04 -19.97 -27.80
CA PRO A 311 1.89 -20.40 -27.01
C PRO A 311 2.32 -21.04 -25.68
N LEU A 312 1.46 -20.94 -24.67
CA LEU A 312 1.72 -21.42 -23.30
C LEU A 312 2.20 -22.90 -23.27
N ALA A 313 1.62 -23.74 -24.11
CA ALA A 313 1.94 -25.17 -24.20
C ALA A 313 3.35 -25.44 -24.73
N GLU A 314 3.84 -24.64 -25.68
CA GLU A 314 5.19 -24.79 -26.23
C GLU A 314 6.27 -24.21 -25.32
N TYR A 315 5.97 -23.10 -24.63
CA TYR A 315 6.95 -22.44 -23.76
C TYR A 315 7.19 -23.22 -22.46
N PHE A 316 6.11 -23.60 -21.76
CA PHE A 316 6.18 -24.40 -20.56
C PHE A 316 5.88 -25.86 -20.88
N PHE A 317 6.88 -26.73 -20.74
CA PHE A 317 6.70 -28.16 -21.01
C PHE A 317 5.88 -28.88 -19.92
N HIS A 318 6.09 -28.52 -18.64
CA HIS A 318 5.39 -29.16 -17.52
C HIS A 318 3.98 -28.60 -17.34
N GLY A 319 3.00 -29.49 -17.13
CA GLY A 319 1.62 -29.10 -16.86
C GLY A 319 1.47 -28.20 -15.62
N THR A 320 2.22 -28.48 -14.56
CA THR A 320 2.22 -27.68 -13.31
C THR A 320 2.62 -26.22 -13.53
N ASP A 321 3.57 -25.95 -14.44
CA ASP A 321 3.98 -24.60 -14.78
C ASP A 321 2.86 -23.87 -15.53
N ARG A 322 2.14 -24.56 -16.43
CA ARG A 322 0.98 -24.02 -17.17
C ARG A 322 -0.18 -23.72 -16.22
N ASP A 323 -0.50 -24.66 -15.34
CA ASP A 323 -1.55 -24.53 -14.33
C ASP A 323 -1.29 -23.33 -13.42
N SER A 324 -0.02 -23.12 -13.02
CA SER A 324 0.36 -21.97 -12.18
C SER A 324 0.05 -20.64 -12.86
N VAL A 325 0.27 -20.52 -14.17
CA VAL A 325 -0.04 -19.29 -14.95
C VAL A 325 -1.55 -19.09 -15.09
N LEU A 326 -2.32 -20.18 -15.23
CA LEU A 326 -3.79 -20.14 -15.41
C LEU A 326 -4.58 -20.02 -14.10
N PHE A 327 -4.01 -20.48 -12.99
CA PHE A 327 -4.61 -20.46 -11.66
C PHE A 327 -5.25 -19.12 -11.24
N PRO A 328 -4.66 -17.93 -11.48
CA PRO A 328 -5.31 -16.66 -11.15
C PRO A 328 -6.63 -16.42 -11.91
N PHE A 329 -6.77 -16.95 -13.13
CA PHE A 329 -8.04 -16.91 -13.88
C PHE A 329 -9.06 -17.90 -13.34
N GLN A 330 -8.61 -19.09 -12.92
CA GLN A 330 -9.47 -20.10 -12.30
C GLN A 330 -10.07 -19.58 -10.99
N VAL A 331 -9.24 -19.03 -10.10
CA VAL A 331 -9.68 -18.45 -8.82
C VAL A 331 -10.64 -17.28 -9.01
N ALA A 332 -10.43 -16.48 -10.06
CA ALA A 332 -11.31 -15.35 -10.37
C ALA A 332 -12.61 -15.77 -11.09
N ASN A 333 -12.75 -17.05 -11.50
CA ASN A 333 -13.78 -17.53 -12.42
C ASN A 333 -13.85 -16.73 -13.73
N LYS A 334 -12.67 -16.41 -14.30
CA LYS A 334 -12.53 -15.60 -15.51
C LYS A 334 -11.64 -16.24 -16.58
N VAL A 335 -11.69 -17.55 -16.67
CA VAL A 335 -11.00 -18.30 -17.73
C VAL A 335 -11.65 -17.95 -19.08
N GLY A 336 -10.84 -17.62 -20.09
CA GLY A 336 -11.32 -17.26 -21.42
C GLY A 336 -11.81 -15.81 -21.60
N HIS A 337 -11.80 -15.00 -20.54
CA HIS A 337 -12.23 -13.60 -20.60
C HIS A 337 -11.14 -12.61 -21.01
N TYR A 338 -9.88 -13.05 -21.02
CA TYR A 338 -8.75 -12.16 -21.31
C TYR A 338 -7.73 -12.85 -22.20
N ASN A 339 -7.15 -12.08 -23.10
CA ASN A 339 -5.93 -12.44 -23.82
C ASN A 339 -4.73 -11.94 -23.02
N VAL A 340 -3.70 -12.78 -22.91
CA VAL A 340 -2.54 -12.50 -22.06
C VAL A 340 -1.27 -12.58 -22.87
N PHE A 341 -0.50 -11.49 -22.85
CA PHE A 341 0.84 -11.45 -23.43
C PHE A 341 1.85 -11.33 -22.30
N LEU A 342 2.78 -12.27 -22.22
CA LEU A 342 3.80 -12.34 -21.19
C LEU A 342 5.17 -12.14 -21.83
N LYS A 343 5.96 -11.20 -21.30
CA LYS A 343 7.39 -11.12 -21.54
C LYS A 343 8.15 -11.52 -20.30
N VAL A 344 9.02 -12.51 -20.43
CA VAL A 344 9.71 -13.15 -19.31
C VAL A 344 11.21 -13.17 -19.56
N SER A 345 11.98 -12.85 -18.52
CA SER A 345 13.44 -12.79 -18.56
C SER A 345 14.05 -13.30 -17.25
N GLY A 346 15.16 -14.03 -17.35
CA GLY A 346 15.95 -14.50 -16.21
C GLY A 346 15.33 -15.68 -15.45
N GLY A 347 16.09 -16.24 -14.50
CA GLY A 347 15.68 -17.39 -13.69
C GLY A 347 15.50 -18.69 -14.49
N GLY A 348 14.84 -19.68 -13.89
CA GLY A 348 14.49 -20.96 -14.52
C GLY A 348 12.97 -21.08 -14.77
N ARG A 349 12.55 -22.10 -15.52
CA ARG A 349 11.16 -22.31 -15.98
C ARG A 349 10.10 -22.20 -14.88
N THR A 350 10.29 -22.90 -13.76
CA THR A 350 9.33 -22.86 -12.64
C THR A 350 9.26 -21.47 -11.99
N GLY A 351 10.40 -20.80 -11.81
CA GLY A 351 10.44 -19.42 -11.31
C GLY A 351 9.81 -18.44 -12.29
N GLN A 352 9.95 -18.67 -13.59
CA GLN A 352 9.31 -17.89 -14.64
C GLN A 352 7.78 -18.05 -14.62
N ALA A 353 7.27 -19.27 -14.47
CA ALA A 353 5.84 -19.55 -14.35
C ALA A 353 5.21 -18.83 -13.15
N GLU A 354 5.82 -18.96 -11.97
CA GLU A 354 5.37 -18.28 -10.74
C GLU A 354 5.49 -16.74 -10.83
N ALA A 355 6.50 -16.21 -11.54
CA ALA A 355 6.60 -14.78 -11.81
C ALA A 355 5.45 -14.30 -12.72
N CYS A 356 5.09 -15.09 -13.74
CA CYS A 356 3.96 -14.82 -14.63
C CYS A 356 2.64 -14.84 -13.85
N GLN A 357 2.44 -15.85 -13.00
CA GLN A 357 1.28 -15.98 -12.12
C GLN A 357 1.04 -14.70 -11.30
N LEU A 358 2.09 -14.17 -10.66
CA LEU A 358 2.00 -12.93 -9.89
C LEU A 358 1.70 -11.71 -10.78
N ALA A 359 2.29 -11.64 -11.97
CA ALA A 359 2.04 -10.54 -12.92
C ALA A 359 0.58 -10.56 -13.39
N VAL A 360 0.07 -11.72 -13.78
CA VAL A 360 -1.33 -11.92 -14.20
C VAL A 360 -2.30 -11.60 -13.06
N ALA A 361 -2.05 -12.11 -11.85
CA ALA A 361 -2.91 -11.83 -10.69
C ALA A 361 -3.02 -10.32 -10.38
N ARG A 362 -1.91 -9.58 -10.54
CA ARG A 362 -1.90 -8.12 -10.38
C ARG A 362 -2.65 -7.42 -11.50
N ALA A 363 -2.47 -7.82 -12.74
CA ALA A 363 -3.21 -7.25 -13.86
C ALA A 363 -4.72 -7.51 -13.74
N LEU A 364 -5.12 -8.70 -13.28
CA LEU A 364 -6.51 -9.04 -12.97
C LEU A 364 -7.09 -8.16 -11.86
N TYR A 365 -6.36 -7.99 -10.76
CA TYR A 365 -6.75 -7.08 -9.67
C TYR A 365 -7.02 -5.65 -10.18
N MET A 366 -6.22 -5.20 -11.14
CA MET A 366 -6.34 -3.87 -11.72
C MET A 366 -7.53 -3.76 -12.66
N SER A 367 -7.77 -4.78 -13.48
CA SER A 367 -8.90 -4.83 -14.41
C SER A 367 -10.26 -4.89 -13.69
N ASP A 368 -10.34 -5.67 -12.61
CA ASP A 368 -11.62 -5.99 -11.98
C ASP A 368 -11.53 -6.06 -10.47
N ARG A 369 -12.15 -5.07 -9.81
CA ARG A 369 -12.12 -4.96 -8.35
C ARG A 369 -12.86 -6.09 -7.63
N LYS A 370 -13.86 -6.71 -8.27
CA LYS A 370 -14.58 -7.87 -7.72
C LYS A 370 -13.67 -9.11 -7.58
N ALA A 371 -12.68 -9.25 -8.46
CA ALA A 371 -11.71 -10.35 -8.41
C ALA A 371 -10.67 -10.19 -7.29
N HIS A 372 -10.58 -9.04 -6.63
CA HIS A 372 -9.58 -8.77 -5.59
C HIS A 372 -9.67 -9.75 -4.41
N ILE A 373 -10.88 -9.95 -3.87
CA ILE A 373 -11.08 -10.77 -2.66
C ILE A 373 -10.63 -12.22 -2.91
N PRO A 374 -11.16 -12.94 -3.92
CA PRO A 374 -10.77 -14.34 -4.14
C PRO A 374 -9.28 -14.49 -4.49
N VAL A 375 -8.72 -13.62 -5.32
CA VAL A 375 -7.29 -13.67 -5.69
C VAL A 375 -6.37 -13.35 -4.50
N ARG A 376 -6.81 -12.49 -3.58
CA ARG A 376 -6.08 -12.19 -2.34
C ARG A 376 -6.13 -13.34 -1.34
N GLU A 377 -7.29 -13.95 -1.16
CA GLU A 377 -7.49 -15.10 -0.26
C GLU A 377 -6.70 -16.32 -0.74
N ALA A 378 -6.62 -16.54 -2.05
CA ALA A 378 -5.77 -17.56 -2.66
C ALA A 378 -4.25 -17.25 -2.56
N GLY A 379 -3.85 -16.11 -1.98
CA GLY A 379 -2.44 -15.77 -1.76
C GLY A 379 -1.67 -15.28 -2.99
N LEU A 380 -2.34 -15.03 -4.12
CA LEU A 380 -1.70 -14.78 -5.42
C LEU A 380 -1.15 -13.36 -5.59
N LEU A 381 -1.59 -12.41 -4.77
CA LEU A 381 -1.09 -11.03 -4.79
C LEU A 381 0.21 -10.84 -3.98
N ARG A 382 0.60 -11.84 -3.18
CA ARG A 382 1.77 -11.77 -2.31
C ARG A 382 3.03 -12.15 -3.10
N THR A 383 4.02 -11.27 -3.10
CA THR A 383 5.36 -11.63 -3.62
C THR A 383 5.99 -12.68 -2.69
N ASP A 384 6.41 -13.82 -3.23
CA ASP A 384 7.16 -14.81 -2.46
C ASP A 384 8.62 -14.36 -2.27
N GLY A 385 8.98 -14.08 -1.02
CA GLY A 385 10.30 -13.59 -0.61
C GLY A 385 11.39 -14.65 -0.46
N ARG A 386 11.13 -15.93 -0.78
CA ARG A 386 12.16 -16.97 -0.76
C ARG A 386 13.21 -16.69 -1.84
N ALA A 387 14.47 -16.59 -1.42
CA ALA A 387 15.63 -16.39 -2.28
C ALA A 387 16.69 -17.45 -1.99
N VAL A 388 17.60 -17.67 -2.94
CA VAL A 388 18.73 -18.59 -2.73
C VAL A 388 19.68 -17.97 -1.72
N GLU A 389 19.88 -18.64 -0.60
CA GLU A 389 20.86 -18.22 0.40
C GLU A 389 22.28 -18.38 -0.14
N ARG A 390 23.15 -17.40 0.14
CA ARG A 390 24.58 -17.49 -0.21
C ARG A 390 25.28 -18.64 0.53
N LYS A 391 26.38 -19.13 -0.04
CA LYS A 391 27.32 -20.02 0.66
C LYS A 391 27.95 -19.30 1.87
N LYS A 392 28.08 -20.00 2.99
CA LYS A 392 28.78 -19.52 4.19
C LYS A 392 30.19 -20.11 4.23
N THR A 393 31.16 -19.35 4.73
CA THR A 393 32.53 -19.83 4.92
C THR A 393 32.54 -21.02 5.89
N GLY A 394 33.45 -21.97 5.67
CA GLY A 394 33.50 -23.21 6.45
C GLY A 394 32.35 -24.20 6.20
N LYS A 395 31.49 -23.94 5.19
CA LYS A 395 30.38 -24.85 4.82
C LYS A 395 30.40 -25.17 3.32
N PRO A 396 30.11 -26.43 2.91
CA PRO A 396 30.01 -26.79 1.50
C PRO A 396 28.86 -26.09 0.76
N LYS A 397 27.71 -25.84 1.42
CA LYS A 397 26.56 -25.10 0.87
C LYS A 397 26.06 -24.05 1.87
N ALA A 398 24.92 -23.41 1.62
CA ALA A 398 24.36 -22.39 2.52
C ALA A 398 24.20 -22.87 3.98
N ARG A 399 23.73 -24.11 4.18
CA ARG A 399 23.49 -24.70 5.51
C ARG A 399 24.21 -26.01 5.78
N LYS A 400 24.39 -26.86 4.75
CA LYS A 400 25.11 -28.15 4.85
C LYS A 400 26.51 -27.90 5.44
N SER A 401 26.82 -28.53 6.56
CA SER A 401 28.16 -28.58 7.14
C SER A 401 28.95 -29.76 6.56
N TYR A 402 30.28 -29.72 6.69
CA TYR A 402 31.09 -30.92 6.54
C TYR A 402 30.78 -31.90 7.68
N THR A 403 31.11 -33.18 7.49
CA THR A 403 30.97 -34.19 8.52
C THR A 403 31.82 -33.80 9.73
N TRP A 404 31.20 -33.73 10.91
CA TRP A 404 31.89 -33.43 12.15
C TRP A 404 32.38 -34.73 12.81
N VAL A 405 33.65 -34.77 13.19
CA VAL A 405 34.29 -35.93 13.85
C VAL A 405 34.55 -35.56 15.31
N LYS A 406 33.94 -36.29 16.25
CA LYS A 406 33.94 -35.94 17.69
C LYS A 406 35.26 -36.25 18.43
N ARG A 407 35.85 -37.41 18.10
CA ARG A 407 37.00 -38.09 18.73
C ARG A 407 37.26 -37.83 20.21
#